data_AF-A0A2T4LJU1-F1
#
_entry.id   AF-A0A2T4LJU1-F1
#
_cell.length_a   1.000
_cell.length_b   1.000
_cell.length_c   1.000
_cell.angle_alpha   90.00
_cell.angle_beta   90.00
_cell.angle_gamma   90.00
#
_symmetry.space_group_name_H-M   'P 1'
#
loop_
_entity.id
_entity.type
_entity.pdbx_description
1 polymer ?
#
loop_
_entity_poly.entity_id
_entity_poly.type
_entity_poly.pdbx_seq_one_letter_code
_entity_poly.pdbx_strand_id
1 'polypeptide(L)'
;VEAFMETIKAHANVFDEEGLYERIKDHLAYLQPISTINSATLSLNNELNLKDLLPTTHIKQCNEVKTMDEAIALASEPLLSAQYIEPQYVEAMQQHFDDTYMVIQNNIAIPHAMSDGGVKRTAMSMLVL
;
A
#
# COMPACT_ATOMS: atom_id res chain seq x y z
N VAL A 1 -15.74 5.15 15.71
CA VAL A 1 -15.48 5.06 17.16
C VAL A 1 -16.78 4.82 17.93
N GLU A 2 -17.83 5.60 17.68
CA GLU A 2 -19.12 5.49 18.40
C GLU A 2 -19.73 4.08 18.43
N ALA A 3 -19.82 3.40 17.28
CA ALA A 3 -20.36 2.03 17.22
C ALA A 3 -19.55 1.00 18.04
N PHE A 4 -18.23 1.17 18.13
CA PHE A 4 -17.39 0.34 18.99
C PHE A 4 -17.66 0.62 20.46
N MET A 5 -17.79 1.89 20.84
CA MET A 5 -18.08 2.29 22.21
C MET A 5 -19.44 1.77 22.69
N GLU A 6 -20.46 1.82 21.82
CA GLU A 6 -21.79 1.27 22.10
C GLU A 6 -21.72 -0.24 22.36
N THR A 7 -21.02 -0.98 21.50
CA THR A 7 -20.82 -2.44 21.64
C THR A 7 -20.07 -2.79 22.92
N ILE A 8 -18.98 -2.07 23.23
CA ILE A 8 -18.17 -2.32 24.43
C ILE A 8 -19.00 -2.09 25.69
N LYS A 9 -19.74 -0.98 25.76
CA LYS A 9 -20.59 -0.67 26.92
C LYS A 9 -21.75 -1.66 27.10
N ALA A 10 -22.23 -2.28 26.02
CA ALA A 10 -23.26 -3.31 26.09
C ALA A 10 -22.77 -4.62 26.74
N HIS A 11 -21.45 -4.86 26.76
CA HIS A 11 -20.87 -6.13 27.18
C HIS A 11 -19.77 -6.03 28.25
N ALA A 12 -19.37 -4.82 28.65
CA ALA A 12 -18.31 -4.59 29.63
C ALA A 12 -18.53 -3.29 30.43
N ASN A 13 -18.02 -3.28 31.66
CA ASN A 13 -17.91 -2.05 32.44
C ASN A 13 -16.66 -1.27 32.01
N VAL A 14 -16.84 -0.05 31.55
CA VAL A 14 -15.75 0.84 31.11
C VAL A 14 -15.33 1.74 32.27
N PHE A 15 -14.08 1.60 32.73
CA PHE A 15 -13.53 2.38 33.85
C PHE A 15 -13.11 3.81 33.45
N ASP A 16 -12.57 3.97 32.23
CA ASP A 16 -12.09 5.24 31.68
C ASP A 16 -12.65 5.40 30.26
N GLU A 17 -13.81 6.03 30.15
CA GLU A 17 -14.54 6.14 28.89
C GLU A 17 -13.86 7.11 27.91
N GLU A 18 -13.45 8.28 28.40
CA GLU A 18 -12.81 9.32 27.60
C GLU A 18 -11.45 8.84 27.07
N GLY A 19 -10.63 8.23 27.93
CA GLY A 19 -9.35 7.68 27.51
C GLY A 19 -9.51 6.47 26.59
N LEU A 20 -10.54 5.63 26.76
CA LEU A 20 -10.84 4.56 25.82
C LEU A 20 -11.25 5.11 24.46
N TYR A 21 -12.12 6.13 24.43
CA TYR A 21 -12.58 6.78 23.21
C TYR A 21 -11.41 7.36 22.42
N GLU A 22 -10.58 8.19 23.06
CA GLU A 22 -9.43 8.82 22.40
C GLU A 22 -8.41 7.77 21.96
N ARG A 23 -8.14 6.72 22.74
CA ARG A 23 -7.25 5.63 22.29
C ARG A 23 -7.80 4.84 21.10
N ILE A 24 -9.10 4.56 21.04
CA ILE A 24 -9.72 3.90 19.87
C ILE A 24 -9.66 4.83 18.67
N LYS A 25 -9.96 6.11 18.85
CA LYS A 25 -9.89 7.13 17.80
C LYS A 25 -8.48 7.27 17.26
N ASP A 26 -7.47 7.37 18.12
CA ASP A 26 -6.06 7.45 17.76
C ASP A 26 -5.59 6.18 17.07
N HIS A 27 -6.01 5.00 17.56
CA HIS A 27 -5.68 3.74 16.91
C HIS A 27 -6.31 3.64 15.53
N LEU A 28 -7.58 4.02 15.37
CA LEU A 28 -8.24 4.07 14.06
C LEU A 28 -7.67 5.16 13.15
N ALA A 29 -7.20 6.28 13.71
CA ALA A 29 -6.56 7.38 12.98
C ALA A 29 -5.15 7.02 12.51
N TYR A 30 -4.39 6.31 13.34
CA TYR A 30 -3.13 5.66 12.96
C TYR A 30 -3.35 4.62 11.86
N LEU A 31 -4.52 4.00 11.84
CA LEU A 31 -4.95 3.13 10.75
C LEU A 31 -5.46 3.91 9.53
N GLN A 32 -5.64 5.24 9.52
CA GLN A 32 -6.07 6.01 8.33
C GLN A 32 -5.00 6.08 7.22
N PRO A 33 -3.69 6.27 7.50
CA PRO A 33 -2.68 6.04 6.46
C PRO A 33 -2.65 4.58 5.97
N ILE A 34 -3.18 3.65 6.77
CA ILE A 34 -3.20 2.20 6.53
C ILE A 34 -4.61 1.71 6.10
N SER A 35 -5.60 2.59 5.92
CA SER A 35 -7.04 2.26 5.80
C SER A 35 -7.44 1.66 4.46
N THR A 36 -6.44 1.19 3.78
CA THR A 36 -6.52 0.65 2.45
C THR A 36 -6.00 -0.81 2.49
N ILE A 37 -5.23 -1.23 3.50
CA ILE A 37 -4.92 -2.65 3.74
C ILE A 37 -6.10 -3.21 4.53
N ASN A 38 -6.68 -4.33 4.08
CA ASN A 38 -7.73 -5.00 4.84
C ASN A 38 -7.27 -5.20 6.28
N SER A 39 -8.07 -4.83 7.28
CA SER A 39 -7.69 -4.97 8.69
C SER A 39 -7.42 -6.43 9.09
N ALA A 40 -7.87 -7.40 8.28
CA ALA A 40 -7.55 -8.82 8.42
C ALA A 40 -6.10 -9.21 8.06
N THR A 41 -5.34 -8.33 7.41
CA THR A 41 -3.96 -8.58 6.97
C THR A 41 -2.91 -7.96 7.88
N LEU A 42 -3.25 -6.91 8.64
CA LEU A 42 -2.38 -6.29 9.63
C LEU A 42 -1.74 -7.34 10.54
N SER A 43 -0.40 -7.39 10.52
CA SER A 43 0.36 -8.15 11.51
C SER A 43 -0.08 -7.71 12.91
N LEU A 44 -0.29 -8.66 13.81
CA LEU A 44 -0.64 -8.43 15.22
C LEU A 44 0.36 -7.50 15.94
N ASN A 45 1.50 -7.22 15.31
CA ASN A 45 2.65 -6.51 15.86
C ASN A 45 2.78 -5.06 15.35
N ASN A 46 1.79 -4.51 14.63
CA ASN A 46 1.84 -3.14 14.09
C ASN A 46 2.94 -2.88 13.03
N GLU A 47 3.56 -3.93 12.48
CA GLU A 47 4.55 -3.85 11.39
C GLU A 47 3.92 -4.24 10.05
N LEU A 48 4.11 -3.40 9.03
CA LEU A 48 3.77 -3.73 7.65
C LEU A 48 4.70 -4.83 7.16
N ASN A 49 4.13 -5.95 6.72
CA ASN A 49 4.89 -7.01 6.10
C ASN A 49 4.61 -7.04 4.58
N LEU A 50 5.35 -7.85 3.82
CA LEU A 50 5.26 -7.85 2.36
C LEU A 50 3.87 -8.24 1.84
N LYS A 51 3.17 -9.20 2.47
CA LYS A 51 1.82 -9.62 2.03
C LYS A 51 0.79 -8.49 2.21
N ASP A 52 1.04 -7.55 3.10
CA ASP A 52 0.18 -6.39 3.33
C ASP A 52 0.32 -5.36 2.20
N LEU A 53 1.53 -5.24 1.63
CA LEU A 53 1.85 -4.30 0.55
C LEU A 53 1.64 -4.89 -0.84
N LEU A 54 1.86 -6.19 -1.01
CA LEU A 54 1.81 -6.92 -2.28
C LEU A 54 0.80 -8.08 -2.21
N PRO A 55 -0.52 -7.80 -2.17
CA PRO A 55 -1.53 -8.83 -2.31
C PRO A 55 -1.47 -9.47 -3.71
N THR A 56 -1.99 -10.68 -3.85
CA THR A 56 -2.00 -11.42 -5.14
C THR A 56 -2.70 -10.65 -6.26
N THR A 57 -3.67 -9.79 -5.94
CA THR A 57 -4.35 -8.91 -6.89
C THR A 57 -3.45 -7.83 -7.49
N HIS A 58 -2.27 -7.58 -6.90
CA HIS A 58 -1.26 -6.66 -7.42
C HIS A 58 -0.15 -7.35 -8.23
N ILE A 59 -0.26 -8.66 -8.43
CA ILE A 59 0.72 -9.45 -9.17
C ILE A 59 0.17 -9.73 -10.56
N LYS A 60 0.90 -9.30 -11.59
CA LYS A 60 0.64 -9.63 -12.98
C LYS A 60 1.72 -10.57 -13.52
N GLN A 61 1.31 -11.44 -14.43
CA GLN A 61 2.22 -12.28 -15.21
C GLN A 61 2.08 -11.88 -16.69
N CYS A 62 3.19 -11.76 -17.39
CA CYS A 62 3.25 -11.53 -18.83
C CYS A 62 4.36 -12.40 -19.41
N ASN A 63 4.26 -12.79 -20.69
CA ASN A 63 5.29 -13.63 -21.31
C ASN A 63 6.51 -12.82 -21.76
N GLU A 64 6.29 -11.58 -22.19
CA GLU A 64 7.34 -10.69 -22.69
C GLU A 64 6.93 -9.23 -22.59
N VAL A 65 7.93 -8.36 -22.60
CA VAL A 65 7.80 -6.90 -22.73
C VAL A 65 8.89 -6.41 -23.68
N LYS A 66 8.60 -5.36 -24.44
CA LYS A 66 9.51 -4.82 -25.46
C LYS A 66 10.46 -3.78 -24.90
N THR A 67 10.04 -3.06 -23.86
CA THR A 67 10.81 -1.96 -23.26
C THR A 67 10.67 -1.93 -21.74
N MET A 68 11.60 -1.24 -21.09
CA MET A 68 11.49 -0.97 -19.65
C MET A 68 10.24 -0.13 -19.34
N ASP A 69 9.92 0.86 -20.18
CA ASP A 69 8.73 1.70 -20.00
C ASP A 69 7.43 0.88 -20.03
N GLU A 70 7.35 -0.11 -20.93
CA GLU A 70 6.24 -1.06 -20.98
C GLU A 70 6.17 -1.93 -19.72
N ALA A 71 7.32 -2.41 -19.23
CA ALA A 71 7.39 -3.17 -17.99
C ALA A 71 6.91 -2.35 -16.77
N ILE A 72 7.37 -1.09 -16.65
CA ILE A 72 6.96 -0.16 -15.59
C ILE A 72 5.45 0.12 -15.67
N ALA A 73 4.92 0.36 -16.86
CA ALA A 73 3.50 0.59 -17.07
C ALA A 73 2.66 -0.62 -16.65
N LEU A 74 3.00 -1.82 -17.16
CA LEU A 74 2.31 -3.07 -16.85
C LEU A 74 2.38 -3.41 -15.36
N ALA A 75 3.54 -3.23 -14.73
CA ALA A 75 3.70 -3.44 -13.29
C ALA A 75 2.85 -2.46 -12.48
N SER A 76 2.63 -1.24 -12.96
CA SER A 76 1.88 -0.18 -12.26
C SER A 76 0.36 -0.30 -12.38
N GLU A 77 -0.15 -1.04 -13.36
CA GLU A 77 -1.60 -1.16 -13.64
C GLU A 77 -2.47 -1.53 -12.41
N PRO A 78 -2.08 -2.48 -11.54
CA PRO A 78 -2.89 -2.80 -10.37
C PRO A 78 -3.03 -1.60 -9.42
N LEU A 79 -1.96 -0.82 -9.25
CA LEU A 79 -1.96 0.35 -8.38
C LEU A 79 -2.76 1.50 -8.99
N LEU A 80 -2.70 1.69 -10.32
CA LEU A 80 -3.54 2.66 -11.03
C LEU A 80 -5.02 2.29 -10.93
N SER A 81 -5.36 1.03 -11.18
CA SER A 81 -6.74 0.52 -11.13
C SER A 81 -7.33 0.65 -9.72
N ALA A 82 -6.52 0.42 -8.69
CA ALA A 82 -6.91 0.62 -7.30
C ALA A 82 -6.84 2.09 -6.83
N GLN A 83 -6.45 3.02 -7.72
CA GLN A 83 -6.26 4.45 -7.43
C GLN A 83 -5.26 4.72 -6.29
N TYR A 84 -4.23 3.89 -6.15
CA TYR A 84 -3.15 4.06 -5.16
C TYR A 84 -2.08 5.02 -5.65
N ILE A 85 -1.95 5.13 -6.97
CA ILE A 85 -1.12 6.10 -7.66
C ILE A 85 -1.90 6.77 -8.79
N GLU A 86 -1.43 7.93 -9.22
CA GLU A 86 -1.90 8.66 -10.41
C GLU A 86 -1.01 8.34 -11.62
N PRO A 87 -1.51 8.51 -12.87
CA PRO A 87 -0.74 8.25 -14.09
C PRO A 87 0.62 8.98 -14.13
N GLN A 88 0.67 10.22 -13.63
CA GLN A 88 1.89 11.02 -13.54
C GLN A 88 3.02 10.34 -12.73
N TYR A 89 2.68 9.48 -11.77
CA TYR A 89 3.69 8.74 -11.00
C TYR A 89 4.39 7.68 -11.88
N VAL A 90 3.64 7.07 -12.81
CA VAL A 90 4.19 6.11 -13.78
C VAL A 90 5.07 6.82 -14.79
N GLU A 91 4.64 7.97 -15.30
CA GLU A 91 5.44 8.82 -16.18
C GLU A 91 6.76 9.25 -15.51
N ALA A 92 6.70 9.64 -14.22
CA ALA A 92 7.89 9.99 -13.46
C ALA A 92 8.85 8.80 -13.28
N MET A 93 8.34 7.59 -13.04
CA MET A 93 9.15 6.37 -12.97
C MET A 93 9.82 6.05 -14.29
N GLN A 94 9.11 6.20 -15.43
CA GLN A 94 9.67 5.97 -16.76
C GLN A 94 10.75 7.01 -17.10
N GLN A 95 10.47 8.29 -16.85
CA GLN A 95 11.39 9.39 -17.17
C GLN A 95 12.70 9.32 -16.38
N HIS A 96 12.65 8.87 -15.13
CA HIS A 96 13.79 8.86 -14.22
C HIS A 96 14.31 7.45 -13.92
N PHE A 97 13.92 6.46 -14.72
CA PHE A 97 14.42 5.10 -14.55
C PHE A 97 15.95 5.08 -14.70
N ASP A 98 16.61 4.51 -13.71
CA ASP A 98 18.07 4.42 -13.67
C ASP A 98 18.43 3.06 -13.08
N ASP A 99 19.07 2.24 -13.92
CA ASP A 99 19.41 0.86 -13.62
C ASP A 99 20.50 0.73 -12.55
N THR A 100 21.26 1.79 -12.27
CA THR A 100 22.34 1.76 -11.27
C THR A 100 21.82 1.62 -9.84
N TYR A 101 20.56 2.00 -9.58
CA TYR A 101 19.94 1.88 -8.26
C TYR A 101 18.55 1.26 -8.27
N MET A 102 17.81 1.29 -9.39
CA MET A 102 16.50 0.63 -9.47
C MET A 102 16.61 -0.86 -9.80
N VAL A 103 17.73 -1.34 -10.32
CA VAL A 103 18.01 -2.78 -10.47
C VAL A 103 18.80 -3.25 -9.26
N ILE A 104 18.14 -4.01 -8.37
CA ILE A 104 18.71 -4.39 -7.06
C ILE A 104 19.42 -5.74 -7.10
N GLN A 105 19.14 -6.58 -8.10
CA GLN A 105 19.79 -7.87 -8.33
C GLN A 105 19.60 -8.29 -9.79
N ASN A 106 20.37 -9.28 -10.27
CA ASN A 106 20.11 -9.93 -11.55
C ASN A 106 18.62 -10.26 -11.70
N ASN A 107 18.00 -9.70 -12.74
CA ASN A 107 16.60 -9.91 -13.13
C ASN A 107 15.56 -9.34 -12.16
N ILE A 108 15.94 -8.47 -11.21
CA ILE A 108 14.99 -7.82 -10.29
C ILE A 108 15.18 -6.31 -10.32
N ALA A 109 14.14 -5.59 -10.73
CA ALA A 109 14.04 -4.14 -10.63
C ALA A 109 12.92 -3.75 -9.65
N ILE A 110 13.13 -2.66 -8.91
CA ILE A 110 12.11 -1.99 -8.10
C ILE A 110 11.98 -0.55 -8.60
N PRO A 111 11.27 -0.34 -9.73
CA PRO A 111 11.00 1.01 -10.23
C PRO A 111 10.23 1.80 -9.17
N HIS A 112 10.68 3.02 -8.91
CA HIS A 112 10.03 3.96 -8.01
C HIS A 112 10.40 5.38 -8.42
N ALA A 113 9.52 6.33 -8.10
CA ALA A 113 9.79 7.76 -8.26
C ALA A 113 9.65 8.48 -6.92
N MET A 114 10.16 9.71 -6.86
CA MET A 114 9.95 10.59 -5.72
C MET A 114 8.45 10.76 -5.47
N SER A 115 8.06 10.80 -4.19
CA SER A 115 6.65 10.92 -3.80
C SER A 115 6.11 12.36 -3.88
N ASP A 116 6.80 13.26 -4.58
CA ASP A 116 6.48 14.69 -4.66
C ASP A 116 5.20 14.98 -5.47
N GLY A 117 4.63 13.95 -6.12
CA GLY A 117 3.27 13.97 -6.65
C GLY A 117 2.77 12.60 -7.08
N GLY A 118 1.46 12.37 -6.97
CA GLY A 118 0.79 11.21 -7.57
C GLY A 118 0.78 9.92 -6.76
N VAL A 119 1.41 9.85 -5.59
CA VAL A 119 1.21 8.72 -4.65
C VAL A 119 0.08 9.05 -3.69
N LYS A 120 -0.98 8.23 -3.67
CA LYS A 120 -2.11 8.37 -2.74
C LYS A 120 -1.99 7.44 -1.55
N ARG A 121 -1.27 6.32 -1.71
CA ARG A 121 -1.20 5.25 -0.72
C ARG A 121 0.07 4.41 -0.90
N THR A 122 0.67 4.02 0.23
CA THR A 122 1.75 3.02 0.28
C THR A 122 1.23 1.64 -0.12
N ALA A 123 1.78 1.09 -1.21
CA ALA A 123 1.49 -0.24 -1.73
C ALA A 123 2.62 -0.70 -2.66
N MET A 124 2.64 -1.98 -3.02
CA MET A 124 3.54 -2.55 -4.03
C MET A 124 2.73 -3.30 -5.08
N SER A 125 3.27 -3.37 -6.29
CA SER A 125 2.81 -4.26 -7.35
C SER A 125 3.99 -4.95 -8.02
N MET A 126 3.72 -6.07 -8.67
CA MET A 126 4.77 -6.89 -9.26
C MET A 126 4.34 -7.39 -10.62
N LEU A 127 5.23 -7.25 -11.60
CA LEU A 127 5.15 -7.93 -12.88
C LEU A 127 6.15 -9.09 -12.87
N VAL A 128 5.70 -10.27 -13.27
CA VAL A 128 6.56 -11.44 -13.50
C VAL A 128 6.58 -11.71 -15.00
N LEU A 129 7.79 -11.88 -15.54
CA LEU A 129 8.07 -12.23 -16.94
C LEU A 129 8.48 -13.70 -17.06
#